data_AF-Q3ADN8-F1
#
_entry.id   AF-Q3ADN8-F1
#
_cell.length_a   1.000
_cell.length_b   1.000
_cell.length_c   1.000
_cell.angle_alpha   90.00
_cell.angle_beta   90.00
_cell.angle_gamma   90.00
#
_symmetry.space_group_name_H-M   'P 1'
#
loop_
_entity.id
_entity.type
_entity.pdbx_description
1 polymer ?
#
loop_
_entity_poly.entity_id
_entity_poly.type
_entity_poly.pdbx_seq_one_letter_code
_entity_poly.pdbx_strand_id
1 'polypeptide(L)'
;MDIFRRSLLLGLGLISLTKEKTEEFLKELMERGKMSKEEAQRFLDELIEKGKNQKEELKSEIDEELRKIIKDLNLVTREELNLLENRIKELENKIQEINLFGVE
;
A
#
# COMPACT_ATOMS: atom_id res chain seq x y z
N MET A 1 6.29 21.75 -22.37
CA MET A 1 5.87 20.44 -22.90
C MET A 1 4.96 19.67 -21.93
N ASP A 2 5.14 19.76 -20.61
CA ASP A 2 4.33 18.99 -19.63
C ASP A 2 2.85 19.37 -19.56
N ILE A 3 2.51 20.64 -19.75
CA ILE A 3 1.13 21.12 -19.63
C ILE A 3 0.24 20.49 -20.70
N PHE A 4 0.76 20.30 -21.91
CA PHE A 4 0.02 19.67 -23.01
C PHE A 4 -0.22 18.17 -22.77
N ARG A 5 0.75 17.48 -22.17
CA ARG A 5 0.58 16.07 -21.77
C ARG A 5 -0.45 15.94 -20.65
N ARG A 6 -0.36 16.82 -19.64
CA ARG A 6 -1.31 16.86 -18.51
C ARG A 6 -2.73 17.19 -18.98
N SER A 7 -2.91 18.14 -19.89
CA SER A 7 -4.24 18.51 -20.38
C SER A 7 -4.89 17.43 -21.26
N LEU A 8 -4.11 16.70 -22.08
CA LEU A 8 -4.61 15.55 -22.84
C LEU A 8 -5.03 14.38 -21.93
N LEU A 9 -4.21 14.07 -20.92
CA LEU A 9 -4.53 13.02 -19.94
C LEU A 9 -5.78 13.34 -19.12
N LEU A 10 -6.01 14.61 -18.80
CA LEU A 10 -7.23 15.07 -18.14
C LEU A 10 -8.45 14.96 -19.07
N GLY A 11 -8.31 15.23 -20.37
CA GLY A 11 -9.38 15.10 -21.36
C GLY A 11 -9.84 13.65 -21.62
N LEU A 12 -8.98 12.67 -21.37
CA LEU A 12 -9.30 11.24 -21.47
C LEU A 12 -9.89 10.66 -20.16
N GLY A 13 -9.84 11.42 -19.07
CA GLY A 13 -10.28 10.99 -17.74
C GLY A 13 -9.25 10.12 -17.01
N LEU A 14 -9.21 10.24 -15.68
CA LEU A 14 -8.27 9.50 -14.81
C LEU A 14 -8.43 7.97 -14.92
N ILE A 15 -9.61 7.48 -15.30
CA ILE A 15 -9.92 6.04 -15.46
C ILE A 15 -9.25 5.45 -16.70
N SER A 16 -8.97 6.28 -17.72
CA SER A 16 -8.40 5.82 -19.00
C SER A 16 -6.86 5.69 -18.95
N LEU A 17 -6.21 6.05 -17.84
CA LEU A 17 -4.76 5.94 -17.65
C LEU A 17 -4.32 4.51 -17.32
N THR A 18 -4.75 3.54 -18.15
CA THR A 18 -4.27 2.16 -18.07
C THR A 18 -2.97 1.98 -18.84
N LYS A 19 -2.24 0.90 -18.57
CA LYS A 19 -1.01 0.57 -19.31
C LYS A 19 -1.28 0.49 -20.81
N GLU A 20 -2.33 -0.24 -21.22
CA GLU A 20 -2.71 -0.38 -22.63
C GLU A 20 -3.06 0.95 -23.29
N LYS A 21 -3.83 1.82 -22.61
CA LYS A 21 -4.19 3.14 -23.15
C LYS A 21 -3.00 4.08 -23.23
N THR A 22 -2.07 3.97 -22.29
CA THR A 22 -0.81 4.73 -22.32
C THR A 22 0.07 4.27 -23.47
N GLU A 23 0.20 2.95 -23.69
CA GLU A 23 0.93 2.39 -24.83
C GLU A 23 0.30 2.80 -26.18
N GLU A 24 -1.03 2.77 -26.30
CA GLU A 24 -1.77 3.22 -27.48
C GLU A 24 -1.53 4.71 -27.77
N PHE A 25 -1.60 5.56 -26.74
CA PHE A 25 -1.34 7.00 -26.86
C PHE A 25 0.11 7.28 -27.29
N LEU A 26 1.07 6.60 -26.68
CA LEU A 26 2.48 6.75 -27.03
C LEU A 26 2.74 6.30 -28.47
N LYS A 27 2.09 5.23 -28.92
CA LYS A 27 2.14 4.77 -30.31
C LYS A 27 1.61 5.83 -31.28
N GLU A 28 0.48 6.46 -30.97
CA GLU A 28 -0.06 7.54 -31.80
C GLU A 28 0.90 8.74 -31.88
N LEU A 29 1.57 9.09 -30.78
CA LEU A 29 2.57 10.16 -30.78
C LEU A 29 3.80 9.82 -31.64
N MET A 30 4.24 8.56 -31.65
CA MET A 30 5.32 8.09 -32.51
C MET A 30 4.91 8.14 -33.99
N GLU A 31 3.72 7.65 -34.33
CA GLU A 31 3.19 7.66 -35.70
C GLU A 31 3.04 9.08 -36.26
N ARG A 32 2.66 10.04 -35.41
CA ARG A 32 2.56 11.46 -35.77
C ARG A 32 3.93 12.17 -35.82
N GLY A 33 5.04 11.47 -35.60
CA GLY A 33 6.39 12.03 -35.57
C GLY A 33 6.63 13.02 -34.43
N LYS A 34 5.79 13.01 -33.39
CA LYS A 34 5.85 13.92 -32.23
C LYS A 34 6.75 13.40 -31.10
N MET A 35 7.17 12.15 -31.16
CA MET A 35 7.96 11.48 -30.15
C MET A 35 8.80 10.36 -30.77
N SER A 36 10.04 10.20 -30.36
CA SER A 36 10.87 9.05 -30.79
C SER A 36 10.49 7.77 -30.05
N LYS A 37 10.89 6.61 -30.58
CA LYS A 37 10.68 5.33 -29.91
C LYS A 37 11.38 5.26 -28.55
N GLU A 38 12.59 5.80 -28.47
CA GLU A 38 13.37 5.86 -27.24
C GLU A 38 12.73 6.80 -26.21
N GLU A 39 12.14 7.91 -26.64
CA GLU A 39 11.42 8.83 -25.76
C GLU A 39 10.12 8.22 -25.22
N ALA A 40 9.39 7.48 -26.04
CA ALA A 40 8.17 6.78 -25.64
C ALA A 40 8.48 5.71 -24.59
N GLN A 41 9.52 4.91 -24.81
CA GLN A 41 9.93 3.87 -23.87
C GLN A 41 10.35 4.47 -22.53
N ARG A 42 11.20 5.52 -22.53
CA ARG A 42 11.58 6.23 -21.30
C ARG A 42 10.38 6.77 -20.54
N PHE A 43 9.41 7.37 -21.25
CA PHE A 43 8.21 7.91 -20.62
C PHE A 43 7.37 6.80 -19.96
N LEU A 44 7.23 5.65 -20.62
CA LEU A 44 6.50 4.51 -20.06
C LEU A 44 7.20 3.98 -18.80
N ASP A 45 8.53 3.84 -18.84
CA ASP A 45 9.33 3.35 -17.72
C ASP A 45 9.24 4.29 -16.51
N GLU A 46 9.39 5.60 -16.72
CA GLU A 46 9.22 6.62 -15.67
C GLU A 46 7.81 6.59 -15.05
N LEU A 47 6.78 6.38 -15.87
CA LEU A 47 5.40 6.35 -15.40
C LEU A 47 5.11 5.10 -14.56
N ILE A 48 5.68 3.96 -14.95
CA ILE A 48 5.63 2.72 -14.18
C ILE A 48 6.38 2.88 -12.85
N GLU A 49 7.57 3.45 -12.86
CA GLU A 49 8.38 3.66 -11.66
C GLU A 49 7.70 4.61 -10.67
N LYS A 50 7.22 5.77 -11.15
CA LYS A 50 6.45 6.73 -10.32
C LYS A 50 5.19 6.09 -9.76
N GLY A 51 4.49 5.28 -10.56
CA GLY A 51 3.30 4.57 -10.10
C GLY A 51 3.59 3.56 -8.98
N LYS A 52 4.73 2.86 -9.05
CA LYS A 52 5.17 1.95 -7.97
C LYS A 52 5.46 2.72 -6.68
N ASN A 53 6.24 3.80 -6.77
CA ASN A 53 6.60 4.60 -5.60
C ASN A 53 5.37 5.22 -4.94
N GLN A 54 4.47 5.83 -5.73
CA GLN A 54 3.21 6.38 -5.21
C GLN A 54 2.31 5.32 -4.57
N LYS A 55 2.29 4.10 -5.11
CA LYS A 55 1.52 3.00 -4.51
C LYS A 55 2.08 2.60 -3.15
N GLU A 56 3.40 2.56 -3.00
CA GLU A 56 4.05 2.24 -1.73
C GLU A 56 3.83 3.35 -0.68
N GLU A 57 4.00 4.61 -1.05
CA GLU A 57 3.71 5.76 -0.19
C GLU A 57 2.25 5.74 0.27
N LEU A 58 1.30 5.62 -0.67
CA LEU A 58 -0.13 5.55 -0.35
C LEU A 58 -0.46 4.38 0.56
N LYS A 59 0.15 3.21 0.35
CA LYS A 59 -0.03 2.06 1.23
C LYS A 59 0.44 2.38 2.65
N SER A 60 1.60 3.01 2.79
CA SER A 60 2.13 3.41 4.11
C SER A 60 1.21 4.38 4.82
N GLU A 61 0.70 5.40 4.11
CA GLU A 61 -0.23 6.39 4.67
C GLU A 61 -1.54 5.72 5.15
N ILE A 62 -2.08 4.80 4.34
CA ILE A 62 -3.28 4.04 4.72
C ILE A 62 -3.01 3.15 5.94
N ASP A 63 -1.88 2.44 5.96
CA ASP A 63 -1.51 1.56 7.08
C ASP A 63 -1.34 2.36 8.38
N GLU A 64 -0.75 3.56 8.31
CA GLU A 64 -0.63 4.47 9.46
C GLU A 64 -1.99 4.96 9.95
N GLU A 65 -2.87 5.38 9.04
CA GLU A 65 -4.18 5.88 9.40
C GLU A 65 -5.07 4.77 10.01
N LEU A 66 -5.00 3.56 9.47
CA LEU A 66 -5.67 2.40 10.05
C LEU A 66 -5.16 2.08 11.46
N ARG A 67 -3.84 2.16 11.69
CA ARG A 67 -3.25 1.98 13.02
C ARG A 67 -3.77 3.03 14.01
N LYS A 68 -3.92 4.29 13.60
CA LYS A 68 -4.52 5.33 14.45
C LYS A 68 -5.96 5.00 14.79
N ILE A 69 -6.77 4.61 13.81
CA ILE A 69 -8.19 4.26 14.02
C ILE A 69 -8.31 3.08 15.00
N ILE A 70 -7.51 2.02 14.84
CA ILE A 70 -7.48 0.88 15.76
C ILE A 70 -7.17 1.33 17.19
N LYS A 71 -6.18 2.22 17.34
CA LYS A 71 -5.78 2.77 18.64
C LYS A 71 -6.88 3.65 19.25
N ASP A 72 -7.49 4.53 18.47
CA ASP A 72 -8.54 5.45 18.93
C ASP A 72 -9.82 4.71 19.34
N LEU A 73 -10.11 3.58 18.68
CA LEU A 73 -11.23 2.70 19.03
C LEU A 73 -10.90 1.72 20.15
N ASN A 74 -9.71 1.79 20.76
CA ASN A 74 -9.21 0.84 21.78
C ASN A 74 -9.34 -0.63 21.34
N LEU A 75 -9.18 -0.91 20.04
CA LEU A 75 -9.24 -2.26 19.52
C LEU A 75 -7.89 -2.95 19.73
N VAL A 76 -7.92 -4.11 20.37
CA VAL A 76 -6.73 -4.95 20.54
C VAL A 76 -6.49 -5.80 19.30
N THR A 77 -5.24 -5.96 18.91
CA THR A 77 -4.86 -6.88 17.83
C THR A 77 -5.00 -8.33 18.31
N ARG A 78 -5.13 -9.27 17.36
CA ARG A 78 -5.17 -10.71 17.68
C ARG A 78 -3.88 -11.19 18.35
N GLU A 79 -2.73 -10.60 17.97
CA GLU A 79 -1.42 -10.91 18.53
C GLU A 79 -1.33 -10.49 20.00
N GLU A 80 -1.77 -9.27 20.33
CA GLU A 80 -1.84 -8.78 21.71
C GLU A 80 -2.77 -9.63 22.58
N LEU A 81 -3.92 -10.04 22.03
CA LEU A 81 -4.86 -10.93 22.73
C LEU A 81 -4.24 -12.30 23.02
N ASN A 82 -3.59 -12.91 22.04
CA ASN A 82 -2.92 -14.20 22.21
C ASN A 82 -1.77 -14.11 23.24
N LEU A 83 -1.02 -13.00 23.23
CA LEU A 83 0.03 -12.75 24.22
C LEU A 83 -0.56 -12.68 25.63
N LEU A 84 -1.70 -12.01 25.79
CA LEU A 84 -2.39 -11.94 27.07
C LEU A 84 -2.91 -13.32 27.51
N GLU A 85 -3.50 -14.08 26.60
CA GLU A 85 -3.99 -15.45 26.88
C GLU A 85 -2.86 -16.37 27.35
N ASN A 86 -1.69 -16.31 26.70
CA ASN A 86 -0.52 -17.09 27.11
C ASN A 86 0.00 -16.68 28.49
N ARG A 87 0.07 -15.36 28.77
CA ARG A 87 0.45 -14.87 30.10
C ARG A 87 -0.53 -15.31 31.18
N ILE A 88 -1.83 -15.34 30.88
CA ILE A 88 -2.86 -15.85 31.79
C ILE A 88 -2.61 -17.33 32.08
N LYS A 89 -2.41 -18.16 31.05
CA LYS A 89 -2.11 -19.60 31.23
C LYS A 89 -0.86 -19.85 32.07
N GLU A 90 0.22 -19.08 31.85
CA GLU A 90 1.43 -19.19 32.65
C GLU A 90 1.20 -18.84 34.12
N LEU A 91 0.40 -17.80 34.40
CA LEU A 91 0.05 -17.42 35.76
C LEU A 91 -0.86 -18.47 36.42
N GLU A 92 -1.85 -19.00 35.69
CA GLU A 92 -2.72 -20.08 36.15
C GLU A 92 -1.90 -21.32 36.55
N ASN A 93 -0.94 -21.72 35.72
CA ASN A 93 -0.05 -22.85 36.02
C ASN A 93 0.79 -22.60 37.29
N LYS A 94 1.38 -21.40 37.44
CA LYS A 94 2.16 -21.05 38.64
C LYS A 94 1.31 -21.04 39.91
N ILE A 95 0.07 -20.56 39.83
CA ILE A 95 -0.87 -20.58 40.96
C ILE A 95 -1.22 -22.02 41.34
N GLN A 96 -1.43 -22.90 40.35
CA GLN A 96 -1.67 -24.32 40.61
C GLN A 96 -0.47 -24.99 41.29
N GLU A 97 0.75 -24.74 40.82
CA GLU A 97 1.97 -25.22 41.47
C GLU A 97 2.04 -24.74 42.93
N ILE A 98 1.86 -23.44 43.19
CA ILE A 98 1.89 -22.90 44.56
C ILE A 98 0.82 -23.56 45.45
N ASN A 99 -0.39 -23.76 44.94
CA ASN A 99 -1.46 -24.43 45.70
C ASN A 99 -1.19 -25.92 45.94
N LEU A 100 -0.45 -26.59 45.06
CA LEU A 100 0.01 -27.97 45.24
C LEU A 100 1.09 -28.08 46.33
N PHE A 101 1.91 -27.05 46.52
CA PHE A 101 2.96 -27.02 47.55
C PHE A 101 2.53 -26.38 48.89
N GLY A 102 1.35 -25.74 48.94
CA GLY A 102 0.83 -25.02 50.12
C GLY A 102 -0.14 -25.81 51.01
N VAL A 103 -0.35 -27.10 50.73
CA VAL A 103 -1.19 -28.00 51.53
C VAL A 103 -0.30 -29.13 52.10
N GLU A 104 0.61 -28.76 53.00
CA GLU A 104 1.19 -29.65 54.03
C GLU A 104 1.23 -28.90 55.37
#